data_AF-A0A218ZS38-F1
#
_entry.id   AF-A0A218ZS38-F1
#
_cell.length_a   1.000
_cell.length_b   1.000
_cell.length_c   1.000
_cell.angle_alpha   90.00
_cell.angle_beta   90.00
_cell.angle_gamma   90.00
#
_symmetry.space_group_name_H-M   'P 1'
#
loop_
_entity.id
_entity.type
_entity.pdbx_description
1 polymer ?
#
loop_
_entity_poly.entity_id
_entity_poly.type
_entity_poly.pdbx_seq_one_letter_code
_entity_poly.pdbx_strand_id
1 'polypeptide(L)'
;MGEIEKIEQKLKNEKHKEELDRAVSEVPVDNTEVLDILWHNASVSQDSPVEYRSDEFVYLVSFGYAEVQMPDGKTGIFDEMPGMSQRKDVISMTFNVAGFAGNKETEMQFFKNNISVTPERKYRQTLDFQRAVLKKGNI
;
A
#
# COMPACT_ATOMS: atom_id res chain seq x y z
N MET A 1 -38.90 8.58 -9.35
CA MET A 1 -37.62 8.15 -9.93
C MET A 1 -37.90 7.57 -11.31
N GLY A 2 -37.53 8.28 -12.37
CA GLY A 2 -37.84 7.93 -13.77
C GLY A 2 -37.00 6.77 -14.30
N GLU A 3 -37.43 6.13 -15.39
CA GLU A 3 -36.67 5.04 -16.03
C GLU A 3 -35.28 5.49 -16.51
N ILE A 4 -35.16 6.73 -16.98
CA ILE A 4 -33.89 7.33 -17.42
C ILE A 4 -32.91 7.46 -16.24
N GLU A 5 -33.35 7.95 -15.08
CA GLU A 5 -32.52 8.07 -13.87
C GLU A 5 -32.00 6.70 -13.40
N LYS A 6 -32.81 5.64 -13.53
CA LYS A 6 -32.40 4.27 -13.19
C LYS A 6 -31.33 3.73 -14.15
N ILE A 7 -31.42 4.06 -15.45
CA ILE A 7 -30.43 3.67 -16.45
C ILE A 7 -29.11 4.40 -16.20
N GLU A 8 -29.15 5.71 -15.97
CA GLU A 8 -27.96 6.51 -15.67
C GLU A 8 -27.24 6.03 -14.40
N GLN A 9 -27.99 5.69 -13.35
CA GLN A 9 -27.39 5.17 -12.12
C GLN A 9 -26.73 3.80 -12.33
N LYS A 10 -27.34 2.91 -13.13
CA LYS A 10 -26.73 1.61 -13.47
C LYS A 10 -25.43 1.78 -14.25
N LEU A 11 -25.41 2.64 -15.26
CA LEU A 11 -24.21 2.93 -16.06
C LEU A 11 -23.08 3.51 -15.19
N LYS A 12 -23.40 4.41 -14.25
CA LYS A 12 -22.42 4.96 -13.29
C LYS A 12 -21.85 3.86 -12.40
N ASN A 13 -22.70 2.97 -11.88
CA ASN A 13 -22.27 1.88 -11.01
C ASN A 13 -21.39 0.86 -11.76
N GLU A 14 -21.73 0.53 -13.01
CA GLU A 14 -20.93 -0.37 -13.86
C GLU A 14 -19.55 0.23 -14.17
N LYS A 15 -19.51 1.49 -14.59
CA LYS A 15 -18.25 2.20 -14.84
C LYS A 15 -17.36 2.26 -13.59
N HIS A 16 -17.95 2.54 -12.43
CA HIS A 16 -17.20 2.56 -11.17
C HIS A 16 -16.65 1.17 -10.82
N LYS A 17 -17.43 0.10 -11.07
CA LYS A 17 -16.97 -1.27 -10.84
C LYS A 17 -15.82 -1.65 -11.76
N GLU A 18 -15.89 -1.30 -13.05
CA GLU A 18 -14.81 -1.53 -14.01
C GLU A 18 -13.51 -0.81 -13.59
N GLU A 19 -13.63 0.42 -13.10
CA GLU A 19 -12.48 1.17 -12.58
C GLU A 19 -11.84 0.49 -11.35
N LEU A 20 -12.65 -0.05 -10.45
CA LEU A 20 -12.19 -0.79 -9.27
C LEU A 20 -11.53 -2.14 -9.63
N ASP A 21 -11.99 -2.79 -10.69
CA ASP A 21 -11.49 -4.09 -11.15
C ASP A 21 -10.28 -4.00 -12.09
N ARG A 22 -9.89 -2.79 -12.54
CA ARG A 22 -8.73 -2.61 -13.43
C ARG A 22 -7.42 -2.98 -12.73
N ALA A 23 -6.53 -3.62 -13.47
CA ALA A 23 -5.15 -3.83 -13.04
C ALA A 23 -4.40 -2.48 -13.01
N VAL A 24 -3.62 -2.25 -11.96
CA VAL A 24 -2.85 -1.04 -11.75
C VAL A 24 -1.44 -1.40 -11.28
N SER A 25 -0.47 -0.69 -11.84
CA SER A 25 0.92 -0.65 -11.35
C SER A 25 1.15 0.51 -10.39
N GLU A 26 0.26 1.50 -10.36
CA GLU A 26 0.36 2.69 -9.52
C GLU A 26 -0.99 3.08 -8.92
N VAL A 27 -0.97 3.42 -7.63
CA VAL A 27 -2.15 3.82 -6.85
C VAL A 27 -1.78 5.04 -5.99
N PRO A 28 -2.64 6.07 -5.87
CA PRO A 28 -2.39 7.14 -4.93
C PRO A 28 -2.36 6.61 -3.50
N VAL A 29 -1.53 7.23 -2.66
CA VAL A 29 -1.63 7.04 -1.21
C VAL A 29 -2.88 7.78 -0.74
N ASP A 30 -3.91 7.05 -0.31
CA ASP A 30 -5.21 7.63 0.08
C ASP A 30 -5.09 8.46 1.37
N ASN A 31 -4.17 8.06 2.26
CA ASN A 31 -3.90 8.73 3.53
C ASN A 31 -2.42 8.53 3.90
N THR A 32 -1.71 9.63 4.19
CA THR A 32 -0.29 9.61 4.57
C THR A 32 -0.02 8.77 5.82
N GLU A 33 -1.02 8.56 6.68
CA GLU A 33 -0.93 7.68 7.85
C GLU A 33 -0.65 6.22 7.49
N VAL A 34 -0.99 5.76 6.29
CA VAL A 34 -0.72 4.37 5.86
C VAL A 34 0.78 4.07 5.95
N LEU A 35 1.62 4.95 5.39
CA LEU A 35 3.07 4.75 5.42
C LEU A 35 3.61 4.83 6.85
N ASP A 36 3.05 5.70 7.67
CA ASP A 36 3.48 5.88 9.06
C ASP A 36 3.20 4.64 9.91
N ILE A 37 2.03 4.04 9.73
CA ILE A 37 1.63 2.80 10.39
C ILE A 37 2.52 1.64 9.93
N LEU A 38 2.71 1.50 8.62
CA LEU A 38 3.60 0.48 8.06
C LEU A 38 5.02 0.64 8.60
N TRP A 39 5.52 1.88 8.65
CA TRP A 39 6.83 2.19 9.19
C TRP A 39 6.94 1.77 10.64
N HIS A 40 6.06 2.30 11.49
CA HIS A 40 6.07 2.04 12.93
C HIS A 40 6.00 0.54 13.21
N ASN A 41 5.01 -0.15 12.62
CA ASN A 41 4.77 -1.57 12.87
C ASN A 41 5.93 -2.46 12.41
N ALA A 42 6.54 -2.16 11.26
CA ALA A 42 7.71 -2.89 10.80
C ALA A 42 8.96 -2.60 11.66
N SER A 43 9.11 -1.37 12.17
CA SER A 43 10.22 -1.02 13.06
C SER A 43 10.20 -1.76 14.40
N VAL A 44 9.01 -2.11 14.91
CA VAL A 44 8.83 -2.88 16.16
C VAL A 44 8.78 -4.39 15.93
N SER A 45 8.52 -4.84 14.70
CA SER A 45 8.35 -6.26 14.34
C SER A 45 9.48 -6.78 13.45
N GLN A 46 10.73 -6.36 13.72
CA GLN A 46 11.88 -6.53 12.83
C GLN A 46 12.08 -7.96 12.30
N ASP A 47 11.74 -8.98 13.11
CA ASP A 47 11.97 -10.39 12.78
C ASP A 47 10.73 -11.14 12.28
N SER A 48 9.57 -10.48 12.14
CA SER A 48 8.32 -11.17 11.79
C SER A 48 7.37 -10.31 10.94
N PRO A 49 6.72 -10.89 9.90
CA PRO A 49 5.71 -10.18 9.13
C PRO A 49 4.57 -9.67 10.01
N VAL A 50 4.15 -8.43 9.76
CA VAL A 50 3.00 -7.82 10.42
C VAL A 50 1.72 -8.22 9.68
N GLU A 51 0.76 -8.73 10.43
CA GLU A 51 -0.54 -9.12 9.90
C GLU A 51 -1.53 -7.95 9.88
N TYR A 52 -2.12 -7.67 8.72
CA TYR A 52 -3.22 -6.72 8.52
C TYR A 52 -4.46 -7.46 8.00
N ARG A 53 -5.65 -7.06 8.46
CA ARG A 53 -6.90 -7.75 8.10
C ARG A 53 -7.93 -6.79 7.52
N SER A 54 -8.45 -7.13 6.34
CA SER A 54 -9.74 -6.64 5.85
C SER A 54 -10.82 -7.68 6.17
N ASP A 55 -12.06 -7.41 5.79
CA ASP A 55 -13.17 -8.35 6.03
C ASP A 55 -13.04 -9.62 5.17
N GLU A 56 -12.32 -9.55 4.05
CA GLU A 56 -12.18 -10.65 3.07
C GLU A 56 -10.75 -11.21 2.99
N PHE A 57 -9.72 -10.46 3.43
CA PHE A 57 -8.31 -10.81 3.21
C PHE A 57 -7.45 -10.62 4.46
N VAL A 58 -6.41 -11.46 4.54
CA VAL A 58 -5.31 -11.31 5.49
C VAL A 58 -4.06 -10.99 4.68
N TYR A 59 -3.38 -9.91 5.07
CA TYR A 59 -2.14 -9.46 4.46
C TYR A 59 -0.99 -9.66 5.44
N LEU A 60 0.05 -10.35 5.00
CA LEU A 60 1.30 -10.46 5.75
C LEU A 60 2.32 -9.53 5.11
N VAL A 61 2.82 -8.59 5.90
CA VAL A 61 3.66 -7.50 5.41
C VAL A 61 5.02 -7.55 6.09
N SER A 62 6.08 -7.62 5.30
CA SER A 62 7.45 -7.44 5.79
C SER A 62 8.10 -6.23 5.11
N PHE A 63 9.04 -5.60 5.79
CA PHE A 63 9.91 -4.61 5.17
C PHE A 63 10.78 -5.29 4.11
N GLY A 64 10.96 -4.64 2.97
CA GLY A 64 11.86 -5.06 1.91
C GLY A 64 13.15 -4.24 1.95
N TYR A 65 13.06 -2.97 1.56
CA TYR A 65 14.17 -2.02 1.57
C TYR A 65 13.66 -0.58 1.58
N ALA A 66 14.55 0.38 1.82
CA ALA A 66 14.27 1.81 1.70
C ALA A 66 15.34 2.52 0.87
N GLU A 67 14.90 3.51 0.10
CA GLU A 67 15.79 4.45 -0.60
C GLU A 67 15.90 5.73 0.22
N VAL A 68 17.13 6.11 0.56
CA VAL A 68 17.40 7.25 1.46
C VAL A 68 18.37 8.22 0.80
N GLN A 69 18.04 9.50 0.85
CA GLN A 69 18.89 10.60 0.42
C GLN A 69 20.03 10.80 1.43
N MET A 70 21.26 10.53 0.99
CA MET A 70 22.46 10.68 1.80
C MET A 70 22.95 12.13 1.82
N PRO A 71 23.75 12.53 2.83
CA PRO A 71 24.28 13.90 2.94
C PRO A 71 25.14 14.37 1.76
N ASP A 72 25.71 13.44 1.00
CA ASP A 72 26.51 13.72 -0.20
C ASP A 72 25.66 13.96 -1.47
N GLY A 73 24.33 13.94 -1.32
CA GLY A 73 23.38 14.11 -2.42
C GLY A 73 23.10 12.84 -3.22
N LYS A 74 23.66 11.68 -2.86
CA LYS A 74 23.36 10.40 -3.50
C LYS A 74 22.22 9.65 -2.80
N THR A 75 21.60 8.72 -3.52
CA THR A 75 20.63 7.78 -2.95
C THR A 75 21.33 6.50 -2.52
N GLY A 76 21.13 6.09 -1.26
CA GLY A 76 21.50 4.78 -0.76
C GLY A 76 20.28 3.86 -0.68
N ILE A 77 20.50 2.55 -0.82
CA ILE A 77 19.49 1.51 -0.59
C ILE A 77 19.84 0.79 0.70
N PHE A 78 18.85 0.60 1.56
CA PHE A 78 19.00 0.00 2.88
C PHE A 78 17.99 -1.13 3.06
N ASP A 79 18.49 -2.32 3.35
CA ASP A 79 17.68 -3.53 3.62
C ASP A 79 17.26 -3.61 5.10
N GLU A 80 17.72 -2.67 5.91
CA GLU A 80 17.28 -2.48 7.29
C GLU A 80 16.35 -1.27 7.39
N MET A 81 15.40 -1.36 8.32
CA MET A 81 14.40 -0.32 8.51
C MET A 81 15.07 0.99 8.94
N PRO A 82 14.94 2.09 8.17
CA PRO A 82 15.50 3.36 8.59
C PRO A 82 14.89 3.81 9.92
N GLY A 83 15.71 4.45 10.76
CA GLY A 83 15.23 5.00 12.02
C GLY A 83 14.25 6.15 11.78
N MET A 84 13.31 6.39 12.70
CA MET A 84 12.34 7.49 12.59
C MET A 84 12.99 8.87 12.42
N SER A 85 14.22 9.06 12.92
CA SER A 85 15.00 10.28 12.72
C SER A 85 15.45 10.53 11.27
N GLN A 86 15.53 9.48 10.46
CA GLN A 86 15.91 9.52 9.04
C GLN A 86 14.69 9.66 8.12
N ARG A 87 13.47 9.73 8.67
CA ARG A 87 12.23 9.75 7.90
C ARG A 87 12.13 10.87 6.86
N LYS A 88 12.68 12.04 7.18
CA LYS A 88 12.73 13.19 6.25
C LYS A 88 13.63 12.94 5.03
N ASP A 89 14.58 12.01 5.16
CA ASP A 89 15.58 11.70 4.15
C ASP A 89 15.16 10.49 3.30
N VAL A 90 14.07 9.79 3.68
CA VAL A 90 13.55 8.65 2.91
C VAL A 90 12.80 9.13 1.67
N ILE A 91 13.24 8.63 0.51
CA ILE A 91 12.65 8.87 -0.80
C ILE A 91 11.50 7.89 -1.04
N SER A 92 11.73 6.61 -0.73
CA SER A 92 10.75 5.55 -0.88
C SER A 92 10.98 4.40 0.11
N MET A 93 9.92 3.64 0.37
CA MET A 93 9.99 2.41 1.17
C MET A 93 9.26 1.28 0.47
N THR A 94 9.89 0.12 0.39
CA THR A 94 9.31 -1.07 -0.20
C THR A 94 8.91 -2.05 0.89
N PHE A 95 7.68 -2.54 0.79
CA PHE A 95 7.15 -3.61 1.61
C PHE A 95 6.74 -4.79 0.74
N ASN A 96 7.04 -6.00 1.21
CA ASN A 96 6.60 -7.24 0.58
C ASN A 96 5.28 -7.66 1.22
N VAL A 97 4.24 -7.77 0.40
CA VAL A 97 2.88 -8.07 0.87
C VAL A 97 2.38 -9.37 0.26
N ALA A 98 2.20 -10.38 1.11
CA ALA A 98 1.48 -11.60 0.76
C ALA A 98 -0.01 -11.46 1.09
N GLY A 99 -0.89 -12.15 0.35
CA GLY A 99 -2.34 -12.18 0.61
C GLY A 99 -3.21 -11.53 -0.47
N PHE A 100 -2.62 -10.80 -1.43
CA PHE A 100 -3.36 -10.23 -2.57
C PHE A 100 -3.92 -11.28 -3.54
N ALA A 101 -3.17 -12.38 -3.74
CA ALA A 101 -3.50 -13.45 -4.66
C ALA A 101 -2.92 -14.79 -4.15
N GLY A 102 -3.42 -15.23 -3.00
CA GLY A 102 -2.85 -16.38 -2.28
C GLY A 102 -1.47 -16.05 -1.71
N ASN A 103 -0.50 -16.95 -1.89
CA ASN A 103 0.83 -16.85 -1.27
C ASN A 103 1.86 -16.08 -2.10
N LYS A 104 1.48 -15.49 -3.24
CA LYS A 104 2.43 -14.71 -4.05
C LYS A 104 2.64 -13.34 -3.41
N GLU A 105 3.90 -12.99 -3.20
CA GLU A 105 4.29 -11.67 -2.74
C GLU A 105 3.99 -10.62 -3.80
N THR A 106 3.69 -9.43 -3.30
CA THR A 106 3.49 -8.21 -4.09
C THR A 106 4.39 -7.16 -3.45
N GLU A 107 5.34 -6.66 -4.22
CA GLU A 107 6.18 -5.54 -3.80
C GLU A 107 5.36 -4.25 -3.91
N MET A 108 5.28 -3.53 -2.81
CA MET A 108 4.59 -2.24 -2.73
C MET A 108 5.61 -1.18 -2.31
N GLN A 109 6.00 -0.34 -3.26
CA GLN A 109 6.93 0.75 -3.03
C GLN A 109 6.16 2.05 -2.81
N PHE A 110 6.26 2.59 -1.60
CA PHE A 110 5.61 3.81 -1.16
C PHE A 110 6.51 4.99 -1.43
N PHE A 111 6.01 5.94 -2.20
CA PHE A 111 6.55 7.28 -2.36
C PHE A 111 5.65 8.27 -1.61
N LYS A 112 6.04 9.55 -1.60
CA LYS A 112 5.30 10.61 -0.91
C LYS A 112 3.80 10.63 -1.23
N ASN A 113 3.42 10.39 -2.49
CA ASN A 113 2.03 10.54 -2.97
C ASN A 113 1.50 9.32 -3.74
N ASN A 114 2.34 8.34 -4.04
CA ASN A 114 1.96 7.17 -4.83
C ASN A 114 2.48 5.89 -4.18
N ILE A 115 1.90 4.79 -4.61
CA ILE A 115 2.37 3.44 -4.35
C ILE A 115 2.56 2.77 -5.71
N SER A 116 3.78 2.32 -5.98
CA SER A 116 4.05 1.39 -7.09
C SER A 116 3.81 -0.04 -6.62
N VAL A 117 3.17 -0.86 -7.46
CA VAL A 117 2.70 -2.22 -7.12
C VAL A 117 3.19 -3.22 -8.16
N THR A 118 3.99 -4.19 -7.73
CA THR A 118 4.59 -5.20 -8.60
C THR A 118 4.39 -6.62 -8.05
N PRO A 119 3.84 -7.57 -8.86
CA PRO A 119 3.19 -7.33 -10.14
C PRO A 119 1.84 -6.60 -9.94
N GLU A 120 1.27 -6.10 -11.03
CA GLU A 120 0.01 -5.35 -11.01
C GLU A 120 -1.10 -6.06 -10.21
N ARG A 121 -1.89 -5.27 -9.51
CA ARG A 121 -3.05 -5.73 -8.74
C ARG A 121 -4.30 -4.98 -9.14
N LYS A 122 -5.47 -5.53 -8.79
CA LYS A 122 -6.71 -4.79 -8.98
C LYS A 122 -6.71 -3.56 -8.08
N TYR A 123 -7.13 -2.42 -8.61
CA TYR A 123 -7.19 -1.16 -7.85
C TYR A 123 -7.91 -1.32 -6.50
N ARG A 124 -9.07 -2.00 -6.48
CA ARG A 124 -9.80 -2.30 -5.25
C ARG A 124 -8.98 -3.04 -4.20
N GLN A 125 -8.16 -4.01 -4.60
CA GLN A 125 -7.38 -4.78 -3.63
C GLN A 125 -6.33 -3.90 -2.94
N THR A 126 -5.72 -2.96 -3.68
CA THR A 126 -4.77 -2.00 -3.11
C THR A 126 -5.47 -1.03 -2.15
N LEU A 127 -6.69 -0.59 -2.47
CA LEU A 127 -7.49 0.22 -1.54
C LEU A 127 -7.86 -0.55 -0.27
N ASP A 128 -8.29 -1.81 -0.42
CA ASP A 128 -8.68 -2.66 0.71
C ASP A 128 -7.48 -2.97 1.62
N PHE A 129 -6.27 -3.09 1.04
CA PHE A 129 -5.02 -3.16 1.82
C PHE A 129 -4.74 -1.87 2.60
N GLN A 130 -4.80 -0.69 1.96
CA GLN A 130 -4.61 0.59 2.66
C GLN A 130 -5.60 0.76 3.82
N ARG A 131 -6.85 0.34 3.65
CA ARG A 131 -7.86 0.32 4.72
C ARG A 131 -7.54 -0.66 5.84
N ALA A 132 -7.02 -1.85 5.52
CA ALA A 132 -6.59 -2.83 6.51
C ALA A 132 -5.44 -2.29 7.38
N VAL A 133 -4.51 -1.54 6.77
CA VAL A 133 -3.44 -0.81 7.49
C VAL A 133 -4.02 0.22 8.45
N LEU A 134 -4.89 1.11 7.95
CA LEU A 134 -5.54 2.14 8.77
C LEU A 134 -6.37 1.54 9.91
N LYS A 135 -7.10 0.44 9.67
CA LYS A 135 -7.91 -0.26 10.68
C LYS A 135 -7.07 -0.86 11.79
N LYS A 136 -5.87 -1.38 11.47
CA LYS A 136 -4.95 -1.92 12.48
C LYS A 136 -4.34 -0.81 13.34
N GLY A 137 -3.92 0.28 12.70
CA GLY A 137 -3.19 1.36 13.37
C GLY A 137 -1.80 0.94 13.85
N ASN A 138 -1.20 1.77 14.69
CA ASN A 138 0.09 1.50 15.32
C ASN A 138 -0.06 0.47 16.44
N ILE A 139 0.83 -0.53 16.48
CA ILE A 139 0.92 -1.53 17.57
C ILE A 139 2.05 -1.23 18.55
#